data_AF-M7A1U4-F1
#
_entry.id   AF-M7A1U4-F1
#
_cell.length_a   1.000
_cell.length_b   1.000
_cell.length_c   1.000
_cell.angle_alpha   90.00
_cell.angle_beta   90.00
_cell.angle_gamma   90.00
#
_symmetry.space_group_name_H-M   'P 1'
#
loop_
_entity.id
_entity.type
_entity.pdbx_description
1 polymer ?
#
loop_
_entity_poly.entity_id
_entity_poly.type
_entity_poly.pdbx_seq_one_letter_code
_entity_poly.pdbx_strand_id
1 'polypeptide(L)'
;MLSHIQSLIDSPPGSIWLVIMRRWRPDGTAGKHSVPILRTSQGLVVIPTATTNLTLDNFRQALTPTMDPQQVIRNLEARPDRDLARFSTIQLGSFYHNPFDSAVSNRNCTGEGEDRRGSGEFPTSASINQCVSGRCSLSQ
;
A
#
# COMPACT_ATOMS: atom_id res chain seq x y z
N MET A 1 -6.75 -15.68 13.15
CA MET A 1 -6.69 -15.21 11.74
C MET A 1 -7.64 -14.04 11.54
N LEU A 2 -8.96 -14.24 11.65
CA LEU A 2 -9.94 -13.15 11.49
C LEU A 2 -9.71 -11.98 12.44
N SER A 3 -9.48 -12.22 13.73
CA SER A 3 -9.15 -11.16 14.71
C SER A 3 -7.88 -10.39 14.35
N HIS A 4 -6.86 -11.07 13.83
CA HIS A 4 -5.63 -10.42 13.36
C HIS A 4 -5.90 -9.53 12.15
N ILE A 5 -6.67 -10.02 11.17
CA ILE A 5 -7.06 -9.21 10.01
C ILE A 5 -7.90 -8.00 10.44
N GLN A 6 -8.82 -8.18 11.38
CA GLN A 6 -9.60 -7.09 11.93
C GLN A 6 -8.69 -6.01 12.54
N SER A 7 -7.65 -6.40 13.28
CA SER A 7 -6.68 -5.43 13.82
C SER A 7 -5.93 -4.62 12.73
N LEU A 8 -5.68 -5.23 11.56
CA LEU A 8 -5.09 -4.53 10.42
C LEU A 8 -6.09 -3.55 9.79
N ILE A 9 -7.37 -3.92 9.74
CA ILE A 9 -8.48 -3.05 9.26
C ILE A 9 -8.67 -1.86 10.20
N ASP A 10 -8.55 -2.09 11.50
CA ASP A 10 -8.75 -1.06 12.54
C ASP A 10 -7.52 -0.13 12.69
N SER A 11 -6.41 -0.46 12.01
CA SER A 11 -5.21 0.38 12.01
C SER A 11 -5.40 1.67 11.20
N PRO A 12 -4.60 2.72 11.45
CA PRO A 12 -4.71 3.99 10.73
C PRO A 12 -4.46 3.83 9.21
N PRO A 13 -5.20 4.58 8.36
CA PRO A 13 -4.84 4.76 6.95
C PRO A 13 -3.37 5.18 6.78
N GLY A 14 -2.70 4.61 5.79
CA GLY A 14 -1.27 4.76 5.55
C GLY A 14 -0.39 3.66 6.18
N SER A 15 -0.96 2.81 7.03
CA SER A 15 -0.22 1.68 7.62
C SER A 15 0.10 0.62 6.55
N ILE A 16 1.34 0.09 6.58
CA ILE A 16 1.84 -0.89 5.62
C ILE A 16 2.46 -2.08 6.35
N TRP A 17 2.17 -3.28 5.87
CA TRP A 17 2.75 -4.51 6.36
C TRP A 17 3.24 -5.39 5.22
N LEU A 18 4.28 -6.16 5.49
CA LEU A 18 4.61 -7.34 4.71
C LEU A 18 3.94 -8.56 5.36
N VAL A 19 3.08 -9.24 4.62
CA VAL A 19 2.55 -10.54 5.01
C VAL A 19 3.50 -11.62 4.56
N ILE A 20 3.83 -12.53 5.47
CA ILE A 20 4.50 -13.79 5.16
C ILE A 20 3.52 -14.91 5.50
N MET A 21 3.25 -15.79 4.54
CA MET A 21 2.18 -16.78 4.67
C MET A 21 2.58 -18.15 4.16
N ARG A 22 1.81 -19.15 4.61
CA ARG A 22 1.71 -20.45 3.95
C ARG A 22 0.30 -20.67 3.41
N ARG A 23 0.22 -21.28 2.23
CA ARG A 23 -1.03 -21.69 1.59
C ARG A 23 -1.01 -23.19 1.35
N TRP A 24 -2.15 -23.85 1.55
CA TRP A 24 -2.34 -25.21 1.07
C TRP A 24 -2.59 -25.18 -0.44
N ARG A 25 -2.03 -26.16 -1.13
CA ARG A 25 -2.32 -26.44 -2.54
C ARG A 25 -3.28 -27.63 -2.63
N PRO A 26 -3.94 -27.83 -3.79
CA PRO A 26 -4.86 -28.96 -3.98
C PRO A 26 -4.22 -30.34 -3.76
N ASP A 27 -2.91 -30.45 -3.97
CA ASP A 27 -2.11 -31.66 -3.75
C ASP A 27 -1.76 -31.93 -2.27
N GLY A 28 -2.26 -31.11 -1.34
CA GLY A 28 -1.98 -31.20 0.09
C GLY A 28 -0.63 -30.62 0.52
N THR A 29 0.19 -30.12 -0.42
CA THR A 29 1.48 -29.49 -0.07
C THR A 29 1.29 -28.04 0.39
N ALA A 30 2.20 -27.56 1.24
CA ALA A 30 2.22 -26.16 1.67
C ALA A 30 3.18 -25.32 0.82
N GLY A 31 2.67 -24.29 0.15
CA GLY A 31 3.46 -23.23 -0.47
C GLY A 31 3.78 -22.11 0.52
N LYS A 32 4.92 -21.44 0.34
CA LYS A 32 5.26 -20.19 1.05
C LYS A 32 5.07 -19.02 0.09
N HIS A 33 4.59 -17.89 0.58
CA HIS A 33 4.49 -16.67 -0.22
C HIS A 33 4.57 -15.43 0.67
N SER A 34 4.79 -14.26 0.05
CA SER A 34 4.72 -12.98 0.74
C SER A 34 4.12 -11.90 -0.15
N VAL A 35 3.34 -11.02 0.46
CA VAL A 35 2.67 -9.90 -0.23
C VAL A 35 2.64 -8.67 0.69
N PRO A 36 2.72 -7.45 0.14
CA PRO A 36 2.43 -6.26 0.91
C PRO A 36 0.91 -6.11 1.13
N ILE A 37 0.55 -5.52 2.26
CA ILE A 37 -0.79 -5.02 2.53
C ILE A 37 -0.70 -3.53 2.88
N LEU A 38 -1.60 -2.73 2.31
CA LEU A 38 -1.76 -1.31 2.60
C LEU A 38 -3.13 -1.07 3.22
N ARG A 39 -3.17 -0.32 4.33
CA ARG A 39 -4.41 0.28 4.84
C ARG A 39 -4.66 1.61 4.16
N THR A 40 -5.71 1.70 3.36
CA THR A 40 -6.18 2.98 2.75
C THR A 40 -7.24 3.61 3.66
N SER A 41 -7.89 4.71 3.25
CA SER A 41 -9.09 5.20 3.94
C SER A 41 -10.32 4.32 3.69
N GLN A 42 -10.35 3.57 2.57
CA GLN A 42 -11.51 2.78 2.11
C GLN A 42 -11.45 1.31 2.55
N GLY A 43 -10.28 0.80 2.94
CA GLY A 43 -10.12 -0.57 3.43
C GLY A 43 -8.68 -1.06 3.41
N LEU A 44 -8.50 -2.37 3.58
CA LEU A 44 -7.23 -3.03 3.32
C LEU A 44 -7.12 -3.42 1.85
N VAL A 45 -5.92 -3.25 1.30
CA VAL A 45 -5.54 -3.69 -0.04
C VAL A 45 -4.43 -4.73 0.09
N VAL A 46 -4.66 -5.93 -0.44
CA VAL A 46 -3.63 -6.97 -0.58
C VAL A 46 -3.03 -6.82 -1.97
N ILE A 47 -1.73 -6.54 -2.05
CA ILE A 47 -1.05 -6.29 -3.33
C ILE A 47 -0.49 -7.61 -3.87
N PRO A 48 -0.99 -8.15 -5.00
CA PRO A 48 -0.47 -9.40 -5.55
C PRO A 48 1.00 -9.26 -5.97
N THR A 49 1.81 -10.28 -5.68
CA THR A 49 3.22 -10.38 -6.08
C THR A 49 3.49 -11.71 -6.77
N ALA A 50 4.57 -11.78 -7.57
CA ALA A 50 4.99 -12.98 -8.30
C ALA A 50 3.87 -13.61 -9.14
N THR A 51 3.05 -12.77 -9.79
CA THR A 51 1.93 -13.20 -10.61
C THR A 51 2.35 -13.29 -12.08
N THR A 52 2.55 -14.50 -12.59
CA THR A 52 3.03 -14.72 -13.97
C THR A 52 1.94 -14.54 -15.04
N ASN A 53 0.66 -14.75 -14.69
CA ASN A 53 -0.45 -14.77 -15.65
C ASN A 53 -1.54 -13.72 -15.32
N LEU A 54 -1.20 -12.68 -14.56
CA LEU A 54 -2.16 -11.65 -14.16
C LEU A 54 -2.11 -10.48 -15.16
N THR A 55 -3.24 -10.20 -15.82
CA THR A 55 -3.35 -9.03 -16.70
C THR A 55 -3.36 -7.74 -15.88
N LEU A 56 -3.07 -6.62 -16.52
CA LEU A 56 -3.12 -5.30 -15.86
C LEU A 56 -4.50 -4.99 -15.28
N ASP A 57 -5.57 -5.31 -15.99
CA ASP A 57 -6.92 -5.03 -15.52
C ASP A 57 -7.31 -5.92 -14.33
N ASN A 58 -6.93 -7.19 -14.35
CA ASN A 58 -7.13 -8.06 -13.20
C ASN A 58 -6.27 -7.64 -12.00
N PHE A 59 -5.07 -7.13 -12.25
CA PHE A 59 -4.24 -6.54 -11.20
C PHE A 59 -4.92 -5.33 -10.57
N ARG A 60 -5.44 -4.39 -11.37
CA ARG A 60 -6.21 -3.24 -10.86
C ARG A 60 -7.42 -3.67 -10.05
N GLN A 61 -8.17 -4.67 -10.51
CA GLN A 61 -9.30 -5.23 -9.77
C GLN A 61 -8.88 -5.84 -8.44
N ALA A 62 -7.75 -6.57 -8.41
CA ALA A 62 -7.22 -7.16 -7.19
C ALA A 62 -6.78 -6.12 -6.15
N LEU A 63 -6.52 -4.87 -6.57
CA LEU A 63 -6.20 -3.75 -5.68
C LEU A 63 -7.43 -3.07 -5.06
N THR A 64 -8.63 -3.62 -5.25
CA THR A 64 -9.86 -3.08 -4.65
C THR A 64 -9.78 -3.15 -3.12
N PRO A 65 -9.90 -2.02 -2.40
CA PRO A 65 -9.92 -2.01 -0.94
C PRO A 65 -11.15 -2.76 -0.40
N THR A 66 -10.99 -3.43 0.74
CA THR A 66 -12.10 -4.09 1.43
C THR A 66 -12.04 -3.92 2.95
N MET A 67 -13.22 -3.81 3.56
CA MET A 67 -13.42 -3.85 5.02
C MET A 67 -13.92 -5.22 5.49
N ASP A 68 -14.19 -6.16 4.59
CA ASP A 68 -14.60 -7.53 4.93
C ASP A 68 -13.35 -8.39 5.23
N PRO A 69 -13.15 -8.84 6.49
CA PRO A 69 -12.01 -9.68 6.84
C PRO A 69 -11.95 -10.99 6.04
N GLN A 70 -13.10 -11.55 5.65
CA GLN A 70 -13.14 -12.76 4.84
C GLN A 70 -12.67 -12.50 3.41
N GLN A 71 -13.02 -11.34 2.85
CA GLN A 71 -12.49 -10.93 1.55
C GLN A 71 -10.97 -10.71 1.61
N VAL A 72 -10.43 -10.18 2.71
CA VAL A 72 -8.97 -10.08 2.88
C VAL A 72 -8.32 -11.47 2.88
N ILE A 73 -8.91 -12.48 3.52
CA ILE A 73 -8.42 -13.88 3.47
C ILE A 73 -8.43 -14.39 2.02
N ARG A 74 -9.55 -14.23 1.29
CA ARG A 74 -9.65 -14.62 -0.12
C ARG A 74 -8.61 -13.93 -0.99
N ASN A 75 -8.36 -12.65 -0.76
CA ASN A 75 -7.31 -11.90 -1.46
C ASN A 75 -5.91 -12.43 -1.11
N LEU A 76 -5.68 -12.82 0.16
CA LEU A 76 -4.45 -13.48 0.61
C LEU A 76 -4.28 -14.89 0.07
N GLU A 77 -5.35 -15.58 -0.31
CA GLU A 77 -5.31 -16.88 -1.00
C GLU A 77 -4.99 -16.69 -2.49
N ALA A 78 -5.47 -15.58 -3.06
CA ALA A 78 -5.30 -15.09 -4.43
C ALA A 78 -5.86 -16.00 -5.54
N ARG A 79 -6.25 -17.24 -5.21
CA ARG A 79 -6.82 -18.22 -6.13
C ARG A 79 -7.82 -19.10 -5.37
N PRO A 80 -8.86 -19.60 -6.03
CA PRO A 80 -9.89 -20.42 -5.40
C PRO A 80 -9.40 -21.84 -5.03
N ASP A 81 -8.27 -22.28 -5.54
CA ASP A 81 -7.68 -23.61 -5.30
C ASP A 81 -6.64 -23.61 -4.17
N ARG A 82 -6.56 -22.53 -3.38
CA ARG A 82 -5.60 -22.37 -2.30
C ARG A 82 -6.29 -21.89 -1.04
N ASP A 83 -5.91 -22.49 0.08
CA ASP A 83 -6.40 -22.07 1.39
C ASP A 83 -5.28 -21.46 2.23
N LEU A 84 -5.58 -20.38 2.94
CA LEU A 84 -4.62 -19.74 3.83
C LEU A 84 -4.39 -20.61 5.07
N ALA A 85 -3.24 -21.27 5.16
CA ALA A 85 -2.92 -22.15 6.27
C ALA A 85 -2.55 -21.36 7.54
N ARG A 86 -1.69 -20.36 7.37
CA ARG A 86 -1.22 -19.45 8.43
C ARG A 86 -0.50 -18.25 7.82
N PHE A 87 -0.46 -17.16 8.57
CA PHE A 87 0.31 -15.98 8.17
C PHE A 87 0.76 -15.17 9.39
N SER A 88 1.73 -14.31 9.15
CA SER A 88 2.22 -13.30 10.09
C SER A 88 2.45 -12.01 9.32
N THR A 89 2.34 -10.87 10.01
CA THR A 89 2.58 -9.54 9.46
C THR A 89 3.82 -8.93 10.08
N ILE A 90 4.70 -8.39 9.25
CA ILE A 90 5.79 -7.51 9.67
C ILE A 90 5.34 -6.10 9.34
N GLN A 91 5.10 -5.28 10.36
CA GLN A 91 4.82 -3.86 10.14
C GLN A 91 6.12 -3.19 9.71
N LEU A 92 6.08 -2.48 8.59
CA LEU A 92 7.16 -1.55 8.29
C LEU A 92 7.07 -0.45 9.37
N GLY A 93 8.12 -0.35 10.18
CA GLY A 93 8.17 0.55 11.34
C GLY A 93 8.17 2.02 10.95
N SER A 94 9.04 2.82 11.57
CA SER A 94 9.13 4.25 11.25
C SER A 94 9.37 4.44 9.75
N PHE A 95 8.44 5.12 9.09
CA PHE A 95 8.68 5.70 7.78
C PHE A 95 9.90 6.60 7.90
N TYR A 96 10.89 6.40 7.02
CA TYR A 96 11.95 7.38 6.86
C TYR A 96 11.27 8.70 6.51
N HIS A 97 11.24 9.63 7.46
CA HIS A 97 10.83 10.99 7.19
C HIS A 97 11.96 11.61 6.40
N ASN A 98 11.75 11.79 5.09
CA ASN A 98 12.68 12.56 4.31
C ASN A 98 12.64 13.98 4.86
N PRO A 99 13.74 14.54 5.40
CA PRO A 99 13.74 15.91 5.91
C PRO A 99 13.31 16.91 4.83
N PHE A 100 13.48 16.57 3.56
CA PHE A 100 13.00 17.34 2.42
C PHE A 100 11.46 17.49 2.38
N ASP A 101 10.69 16.54 2.92
CA ASP A 101 9.22 16.61 2.98
C ASP A 101 8.74 17.73 3.92
N SER A 102 9.57 18.15 4.89
CA SER A 102 9.30 19.34 5.72
C SER A 102 9.68 20.65 5.02
N ALA A 103 10.60 20.58 4.04
CA ALA A 103 11.05 21.73 3.27
C ALA A 103 10.24 21.94 1.98
N VAL A 104 9.52 20.92 1.50
CA VAL A 104 8.72 20.96 0.26
C VAL A 104 7.34 20.38 0.52
N SER A 105 6.31 21.23 0.47
CA SER A 105 4.92 20.82 0.61
C SER A 105 4.44 20.06 -0.63
N ASN A 106 4.27 18.74 -0.50
CA ASN A 106 3.65 17.88 -1.51
C ASN A 106 2.11 17.90 -1.45
N ARG A 107 1.50 19.03 -1.07
CA ARG A 107 0.03 19.14 -1.01
C ARG A 107 -0.51 19.06 -2.45
N ASN A 108 -1.18 17.96 -2.76
CA ASN A 108 -1.79 17.65 -4.06
C ASN A 108 -0.83 17.19 -5.18
N CYS A 109 0.24 16.47 -4.82
CA CYS A 109 1.13 15.80 -5.78
C CYS A 109 0.68 14.35 -6.08
N THR A 110 -0.58 14.12 -6.42
CA THR A 110 -1.02 12.76 -6.83
C THR A 110 -0.30 12.29 -8.11
N GLY A 111 0.30 13.21 -8.87
CA GLY A 111 0.91 12.92 -10.17
C GLY A 111 -0.12 12.58 -11.25
N GLU A 112 -1.41 12.74 -10.94
CA GLU A 112 -2.55 12.46 -11.82
C GLU A 112 -2.94 13.74 -12.59
N GLY A 113 -3.05 13.64 -13.92
CA GLY A 113 -3.41 14.75 -14.84
C GLY A 113 -2.29 15.14 -15.82
N GLU A 114 -2.65 15.79 -16.93
CA GLU A 114 -1.67 16.41 -17.85
C GLU A 114 -0.84 17.46 -17.09
N ASP A 115 0.49 17.46 -17.32
CA ASP A 115 1.47 18.36 -16.72
C ASP A 115 1.62 18.32 -15.18
N ARG A 116 1.16 17.23 -14.54
CA ARG A 116 1.21 17.04 -13.07
C ARG A 116 2.35 16.17 -12.59
N ARG A 117 3.10 15.55 -13.52
CA ARG A 117 4.44 15.04 -13.23
C ARG A 117 5.35 16.27 -13.29
N GLY A 118 5.99 16.63 -12.17
CA GLY A 118 6.88 17.78 -12.12
C GLY A 118 7.85 17.80 -13.31
N SER A 119 8.39 18.97 -13.66
CA SER A 119 9.14 19.22 -14.90
C SER A 119 10.36 18.31 -15.14
N GLY A 120 10.74 17.46 -14.18
CA GLY A 120 11.96 16.66 -14.21
C GLY A 120 13.22 17.49 -13.97
N GLU A 121 13.08 18.81 -13.86
CA GLU A 121 14.15 19.74 -13.57
C GLU A 121 14.47 19.77 -12.07
N PHE A 122 15.71 20.15 -11.75
CA PHE A 122 16.08 20.39 -10.37
C PHE A 122 15.25 21.55 -9.79
N PRO A 123 14.63 21.37 -8.62
CA PRO A 123 13.86 22.45 -8.00
C PRO A 123 14.77 23.65 -7.74
N THR A 124 14.29 24.84 -8.08
CA THR A 124 14.97 26.10 -7.79
C THR A 124 14.49 26.64 -6.44
N SER A 125 15.23 27.57 -5.84
CA SER A 125 14.78 28.23 -4.60
C SER A 125 13.45 29.00 -4.78
N ALA A 126 13.05 29.28 -6.02
CA ALA A 126 11.75 29.86 -6.34
C ALA A 126 10.62 28.81 -6.30
N SER A 127 10.88 27.53 -6.58
CA SER A 127 9.85 26.48 -6.64
C SER A 127 9.61 25.78 -5.30
N ILE A 128 10.38 26.10 -4.27
CA ILE A 128 10.30 25.51 -2.93
C ILE A 128 9.56 26.47 -1.98
N ASN A 129 8.63 25.96 -1.17
CA ASN A 129 7.84 26.71 -0.17
C ASN A 129 7.02 27.89 -0.73
N GLN A 130 6.42 27.76 -1.91
CA GLN A 130 5.44 28.76 -2.38
C GLN A 130 4.04 28.51 -1.82
N CYS A 131 3.51 29.52 -1.16
CA CYS A 131 2.14 29.71 -0.72
C CYS A 131 1.47 30.78 -1.60
N VAL A 132 0.14 30.86 -1.61
CA VAL A 132 -0.62 31.89 -2.36
C VAL A 132 -0.16 33.33 -2.03
N SER A 133 0.38 33.54 -0.82
CA SER A 133 0.90 34.81 -0.33
C SER A 133 2.44 34.97 -0.41
N GLY A 134 3.17 34.09 -1.10
CA GLY A 134 4.64 34.15 -1.20
C GLY A 134 5.33 32.95 -0.53
N ARG A 135 6.44 33.15 0.19
CA ARG A 135 7.15 32.02 0.84
C ARG A 135 6.48 31.60 2.14
N CYS A 136 6.17 30.32 2.28
CA CYS A 136 5.69 29.74 3.53
C CYS A 136 6.82 29.79 4.58
N SER A 137 6.58 30.34 5.78
CA SER A 137 7.57 30.24 6.85
C SER A 137 7.66 28.79 7.33
N LEU A 138 8.87 28.25 7.42
CA LEU A 138 9.10 27.02 8.16
C LEU A 138 8.84 27.34 9.64
N SER A 139 7.77 26.81 10.22
CA SER A 139 7.56 26.89 11.67
C SER A 139 8.69 26.12 12.36
N GLN A 140 9.29 26.72 13.39
CA GLN A 140 10.33 26.09 14.23
C GLN A 140 9.82 24.83 14.93
#